data_AF-A0A1J5DSM2-F1
#
_entry.id   AF-A0A1J5DSM2-F1
#
_cell.length_a   1.000
_cell.length_b   1.000
_cell.length_c   1.000
_cell.angle_alpha   90.00
_cell.angle_beta   90.00
_cell.angle_gamma   90.00
#
_symmetry.space_group_name_H-M   'P 1'
#
loop_
_entity.id
_entity.type
_entity.pdbx_description
1 polymer ?
#
loop_
_entity_poly.entity_id
_entity_poly.type
_entity_poly.pdbx_seq_one_letter_code
_entity_poly.pdbx_strand_id
1 'polypeptide(L)' 'MANYTGINHLALVTSDMDATIRFWRDLIGLRLVGGTGRKSYRLYFFELSASDMIAFFEWPGGGP' A
#
# COMPACT_ATOMS: atom_id res chain seq x y z
N MET A 1 13.27 10.20 -25.96
CA MET A 1 13.05 10.87 -24.66
C MET A 1 11.92 10.13 -23.95
N ALA A 2 11.98 9.94 -22.63
CA ALA A 2 10.91 9.24 -21.91
C ALA A 2 9.65 10.13 -21.83
N ASN A 3 8.47 9.54 -22.03
CA ASN A 3 7.18 10.21 -21.85
C ASN A 3 6.57 9.77 -20.51
N TYR A 4 6.34 10.71 -19.60
CA TYR A 4 5.75 10.44 -18.29
C TYR A 4 4.25 10.72 -18.31
N THR A 5 3.44 9.80 -17.81
CA THR A 5 1.97 9.87 -17.86
C THR A 5 1.31 10.10 -16.51
N GLY A 6 2.09 10.15 -15.42
CA GLY A 6 1.57 10.37 -14.06
C GLY A 6 2.36 9.63 -12.99
N ILE A 7 1.76 9.50 -11.81
CA ILE A 7 2.27 8.69 -10.70
C ILE A 7 1.80 7.25 -10.91
N ASN A 8 2.73 6.29 -10.89
CA ASN A 8 2.39 4.87 -11.00
C ASN A 8 1.87 4.30 -9.68
N HIS A 9 2.53 4.60 -8.56
CA HIS A 9 2.04 4.26 -7.23
C HIS A 9 2.65 5.17 -6.17
N LEU A 10 1.95 5.33 -5.05
CA LEU A 10 2.46 5.98 -3.85
C LEU A 10 2.72 4.92 -2.79
N ALA A 11 3.90 4.91 -2.19
CA ALA A 11 4.25 4.02 -1.08
C ALA A 11 4.38 4.80 0.23
N LEU A 12 3.65 4.37 1.26
CA LEU A 12 3.60 4.98 2.58
C LEU A 12 4.02 3.99 3.66
N VAL A 13 4.29 4.49 4.86
CA VAL A 13 4.60 3.66 6.04
C VAL A 13 3.45 3.74 7.03
N THR A 14 3.13 2.61 7.66
CA THR A 14 2.15 2.50 8.73
C THR A 14 2.73 1.69 9.89
N SER A 15 2.31 2.01 11.11
CA SER A 15 2.64 1.26 12.32
C SER A 15 1.62 0.17 12.65
N ASP A 16 0.45 0.20 11.99
CA ASP A 16 -0.62 -0.79 12.14
C ASP A 16 -1.28 -1.04 10.78
N MET A 17 -0.83 -2.11 10.13
CA MET A 17 -1.33 -2.54 8.84
C MET A 17 -2.75 -3.09 8.93
N ASP A 18 -3.16 -3.64 10.07
CA ASP A 18 -4.53 -4.14 10.21
C ASP A 18 -5.53 -2.97 10.31
N ALA A 19 -5.18 -1.90 11.02
CA ALA A 19 -5.94 -0.64 11.01
C ALA A 19 -5.95 0.00 9.62
N THR A 20 -4.81 -0.02 8.93
CA THR A 20 -4.67 0.50 7.56
C THR A 20 -5.60 -0.23 6.61
N ILE A 21 -5.64 -1.57 6.67
CA ILE A 21 -6.57 -2.37 5.86
C ILE A 21 -8.02 -2.05 6.21
N ARG A 22 -8.38 -1.99 7.50
CA ARG A 22 -9.75 -1.63 7.91
C ARG A 22 -10.18 -0.27 7.36
N PHE A 23 -9.28 0.71 7.34
CA PHE A 23 -9.58 2.01 6.77
C PHE A 23 -9.72 1.95 5.24
N TRP A 24 -8.69 1.51 4.52
CA TRP A 24 -8.65 1.63 3.06
C TRP A 24 -9.55 0.62 2.35
N ARG A 25 -9.63 -0.62 2.83
CA ARG A 25 -10.48 -1.66 2.24
C ARG A 25 -11.90 -1.60 2.78
N ASP A 26 -12.08 -1.59 4.10
CA ASP A 26 -13.43 -1.76 4.66
C ASP A 26 -14.23 -0.46 4.70
N LEU A 27 -13.59 0.66 5.07
CA LEU A 27 -14.28 1.95 5.16
C LEU A 27 -14.33 2.66 3.80
N ILE A 28 -13.19 2.82 3.12
CA ILE A 28 -13.13 3.52 1.84
C ILE A 28 -13.57 2.63 0.66
N GLY A 29 -13.42 1.31 0.78
CA GLY A 29 -13.84 0.36 -0.26
C GLY A 29 -12.78 0.09 -1.33
N LEU A 30 -11.52 0.48 -1.13
CA LEU A 30 -10.46 0.16 -2.09
C LEU A 30 -10.13 -1.33 -2.09
N ARG A 31 -9.82 -1.85 -3.27
CA ARG A 31 -9.55 -3.27 -3.45
C ARG A 31 -8.10 -3.57 -3.07
N LEU A 32 -7.89 -4.50 -2.14
CA LEU A 32 -6.56 -5.04 -1.84
C LEU A 32 -6.15 -5.99 -2.98
N VAL A 33 -5.19 -5.57 -3.81
CA VAL A 33 -4.84 -6.26 -5.06
C VAL A 33 -3.52 -6.99 -5.03
N GLY A 34 -2.71 -6.75 -4.00
CA GLY A 34 -1.43 -7.43 -3.86
C GLY A 34 -0.90 -7.36 -2.44
N GLY A 35 -0.17 -8.40 -2.05
CA GLY A 35 0.57 -8.41 -0.81
C GLY A 35 1.84 -9.24 -0.92
N THR A 36 2.92 -8.68 -0.40
CA THR A 36 4.22 -9.34 -0.26
C THR A 36 4.82 -8.99 1.09
N GLY A 37 5.81 -9.74 1.54
CA GLY A 37 6.42 -9.51 2.82
C GLY A 37 7.25 -10.68 3.32
N ARG A 38 7.98 -10.43 4.39
CA ARG A 38 8.70 -11.42 5.18
C ARG A 38 8.33 -11.24 6.64
N LYS A 39 8.83 -12.10 7.53
CA LYS A 39 8.62 -11.90 8.99
C LYS A 39 9.05 -10.51 9.49
N SER A 40 9.99 -9.86 8.80
CA SER A 40 10.49 -8.54 9.15
C SER A 40 9.69 -7.37 8.56
N TYR A 41 8.78 -7.59 7.60
CA TYR A 41 7.98 -6.51 7.03
C TYR A 41 6.75 -7.00 6.23
N ARG A 42 5.71 -6.18 6.17
CA ARG A 42 4.56 -6.35 5.28
C ARG A 42 4.53 -5.22 4.25
N LEU A 43 4.11 -5.53 3.04
CA LEU A 43 3.86 -4.57 1.96
C LEU A 43 2.56 -4.94 1.24
N TYR A 44 1.55 -4.07 1.33
CA TYR A 44 0.24 -4.28 0.70
C TYR A 44 -0.12 -3.17 -0.28
N PHE A 45 -0.81 -3.52 -1.37
CA PHE A 45 -1.19 -2.64 -2.46
C PHE A 45 -2.71 -2.56 -2.59
N PHE A 46 -3.25 -1.34 -2.63
CA PHE A 46 -4.64 -1.04 -2.88
C PHE A 46 -4.80 -0.38 -4.24
N GLU A 47 -5.77 -0.84 -5.02
CA GLU A 47 -6.13 -0.30 -6.33
C GLU A 47 -6.85 1.04 -6.15
N LEU A 48 -6.26 2.11 -6.70
CA LEU A 48 -6.84 3.46 -6.68
C LEU A 48 -7.53 3.76 -8.01
N SER A 49 -6.94 3.31 -9.12
CA SER A 49 -7.54 3.32 -10.46
C SER A 49 -7.09 2.10 -11.28
N ALA A 50 -7.46 2.04 -12.55
CA ALA A 50 -6.98 1.01 -13.48
C ALA A 50 -5.45 1.07 -13.72
N SER A 51 -4.78 2.18 -13.39
CA SER A 51 -3.37 2.40 -13.70
C SER A 51 -2.48 2.72 -12.50
N ASP A 52 -3.09 3.05 -11.35
CA ASP A 52 -2.35 3.52 -10.18
C ASP A 52 -2.83 2.89 -8.86
N MET A 53 -1.90 2.87 -7.92
CA MET A 53 -2.07 2.18 -6.63
C MET A 53 -1.54 3.03 -5.48
N ILE A 54 -2.05 2.74 -4.29
CA ILE A 54 -1.45 3.15 -3.02
C ILE A 54 -0.96 1.92 -2.27
N ALA A 55 0.25 1.98 -1.75
CA ALA A 55 0.91 0.89 -1.06
C ALA A 55 1.34 1.28 0.35
N PHE A 56 1.31 0.32 1.27
CA PHE A 56 1.71 0.52 2.65
C PHE A 56 2.75 -0.49 3.08
N PHE A 57 3.81 0.00 3.71
CA PHE A 57 4.80 -0.80 4.42
C PHE A 57 4.54 -0.79 5.92
N GLU A 58 4.75 -1.93 6.56
CA GLU A 58 4.81 -2.07 8.01
C GLU A 58 6.04 -2.90 8.39
N TRP A 59 6.79 -2.43 9.39
CA TRP A 59 7.86 -3.20 10.03
C TRP A 59 7.54 -3.39 11.52
N PRO A 60 7.60 -4.63 12.03
CA PRO A 60 7.49 -4.86 13.46
C PRO A 60 8.59 -4.14 14.23
N GLY A 61 8.21 -3.35 15.24
CA GLY A 61 9.16 -2.61 16.10
C GLY A 61 9.43 -1.16 15.71
N GLY A 62 8.68 -0.61 14.75
CA GLY A 62 8.98 0.69 14.17
C GLY A 62 10.01 0.51 13.06
N GLY A 63 9.62 0.77 11.82
CA GLY A 63 10.48 0.64 10.66
C GLY A 63 11.68 1.60 10.69
N PRO A 64 12.41 1.74 9.57
CA PRO A 64 13.47 2.73 9.48
C PRO A 64 13.01 4.13 9.94
#